data_AF-A0A950QHD0-F1
#
_entry.id   AF-A0A950QHD0-F1
#
_cell.length_a   1.000
_cell.length_b   1.000
_cell.length_c   1.000
_cell.angle_alpha   90.00
_cell.angle_beta   90.00
_cell.angle_gamma   90.00
#
_symmetry.space_group_name_H-M   'P 1'
#
loop_
_entity.id
_entity.type
_entity.pdbx_description
1 polymer ?
#
loop_
_entity_poly.entity_id
_entity_poly.type
_entity_poly.pdbx_seq_one_letter_code
_entity_poly.pdbx_strand_id
1 'polypeptide(L)'
;MPSAEQAQAAANRQVVQQTQNFDKRRDTVLLPKTGASTYELTQRDIENIPQANAIQLSDLVLQFPGVYQDSTSQGDFHIRNEHGNVQYRVNGILLPDGVSGFSQILETSFISNMQLLTGALPAQYGLRTSGVIDITSKSGTALAGGSVSLYGGSRQTISPSFEYGGVEGKTEYFATGRYFNTGLGLEPPTSFFSAIHDHSEQGRFFAYTSTVLDDPTTRVVTISGFGATRYQIPNNPGQPGNVGGFCGGPFDPANPCLNPDGTPNPNAPAYTAFGKSAFDSSTINQNQYEKNAYNVIAWQKSEGNFDAQLAYYSRYSDLHFIPDPVGDLFSNNVASDVFRSSFLNGISGDFAYRLNEAHTVRTGFYTHGEATRIATLSTVQPL
;
A
#
# COMPACT_ATOMS: atom_id res chain seq x y z
N MET A 1 34.67 -36.76 8.48
CA MET A 1 34.65 -35.29 8.37
C MET A 1 33.34 -34.89 7.73
N PRO A 2 32.66 -33.81 8.17
CA PRO A 2 31.46 -33.34 7.49
C PRO A 2 31.77 -32.99 6.04
N SER A 3 30.81 -33.20 5.14
CA SER A 3 30.93 -32.73 3.75
C SER A 3 30.95 -31.19 3.71
N ALA A 4 31.47 -30.60 2.63
CA ALA A 4 31.43 -29.16 2.43
C ALA A 4 30.00 -28.60 2.52
N GLU A 5 29.02 -29.35 2.02
CA GLU A 5 27.59 -29.02 2.11
C GLU A 5 27.06 -29.06 3.55
N GLN A 6 27.45 -30.06 4.35
CA GLN A 6 27.07 -30.14 5.76
C GLN A 6 27.70 -29.02 6.59
N ALA A 7 28.94 -28.62 6.28
CA ALA A 7 29.61 -27.49 6.91
C ALA A 7 28.92 -26.17 6.56
N GLN A 8 28.55 -25.96 5.29
CA GLN A 8 27.81 -24.77 4.86
C GLN A 8 26.41 -24.70 5.49
N ALA A 9 25.68 -25.82 5.55
CA ALA A 9 24.38 -25.88 6.19
C ALA A 9 24.46 -25.60 7.71
N ALA A 10 25.55 -25.99 8.38
CA ALA A 10 25.80 -25.62 9.77
C ALA A 10 26.09 -24.12 9.94
N ALA A 11 26.91 -23.54 9.07
CA ALA A 11 27.20 -22.10 9.08
C ALA A 11 25.94 -21.26 8.82
N ASN A 12 25.14 -21.63 7.81
CA ASN A 12 23.88 -20.95 7.49
C ASN A 12 22.93 -20.99 8.69
N ARG A 13 22.81 -22.12 9.40
CA ARG A 13 21.96 -22.22 10.61
C ARG A 13 22.36 -21.25 11.71
N GLN A 14 23.65 -20.97 11.90
CA GLN A 14 24.10 -20.00 12.90
C GLN A 14 23.65 -18.58 12.57
N VAL A 15 23.78 -18.17 11.30
CA VAL A 15 23.32 -16.86 10.83
C VAL A 15 21.82 -16.71 10.99
N VAL A 16 21.05 -17.74 10.60
CA VAL A 16 19.60 -17.76 10.79
C VAL A 16 19.21 -17.60 12.26
N GLN A 17 19.86 -18.33 13.18
CA GLN A 17 19.59 -18.20 14.61
C GLN A 17 19.91 -16.79 15.12
N GLN A 18 20.98 -16.17 14.62
CA GLN A 18 21.32 -14.78 14.96
C GLN A 18 20.24 -13.81 14.47
N THR A 19 19.81 -13.88 13.21
CA THR A 19 18.70 -13.08 12.66
C THR A 19 17.45 -13.22 13.53
N GLN A 20 17.03 -14.44 13.83
CA GLN A 20 15.85 -14.72 14.65
C GLN A 20 15.97 -14.16 16.08
N ASN A 21 17.17 -14.20 16.66
CA ASN A 21 17.41 -13.60 17.97
C ASN A 21 17.27 -12.06 17.94
N PHE A 22 17.75 -11.41 16.89
CA PHE A 22 17.53 -9.97 16.70
C PHE A 22 16.05 -9.64 16.53
N ASP A 23 15.31 -10.40 15.71
CA ASP A 23 13.87 -10.19 15.50
C ASP A 23 13.11 -10.36 16.82
N LYS A 24 13.41 -11.42 17.57
CA LYS A 24 12.82 -11.67 18.89
C LYS A 24 13.13 -10.53 19.87
N ARG A 25 14.37 -10.03 19.92
CA ARG A 25 14.74 -8.92 20.83
C ARG A 25 14.09 -7.61 20.40
N ARG A 26 13.97 -7.33 19.10
CA ARG A 26 13.20 -6.19 18.60
C ARG A 26 11.76 -6.26 19.10
N ASP A 27 11.08 -7.38 18.89
CA ASP A 27 9.64 -7.50 19.17
C ASP A 27 9.32 -7.56 20.67
N THR A 28 10.23 -8.10 21.49
CA THR A 28 9.99 -8.24 22.94
C THR A 28 10.59 -7.11 23.78
N VAL A 29 11.70 -6.52 23.35
CA VAL A 29 12.42 -5.51 24.13
C VAL A 29 12.22 -4.11 23.57
N LEU A 30 12.41 -3.88 22.27
CA LEU A 30 12.25 -2.55 21.67
C LEU A 30 10.79 -2.17 21.48
N LEU A 31 9.98 -3.11 20.96
CA LEU A 31 8.61 -2.88 20.54
C LEU A 31 7.60 -3.73 21.34
N PRO A 32 7.56 -3.65 22.68
CA PRO A 32 6.63 -4.43 23.47
C PRO A 32 5.18 -4.05 23.12
N LYS A 33 4.32 -5.06 23.08
CA LYS A 33 2.88 -4.92 22.77
C LYS A 33 2.00 -4.86 24.02
N THR A 34 2.62 -4.59 25.18
CA THR A 34 1.95 -4.61 26.49
C THR A 34 0.81 -3.60 26.56
N GLY A 35 -0.38 -4.06 26.95
CA GLY A 35 -1.57 -3.21 27.10
C GLY A 35 -2.39 -3.01 25.82
N ALA A 36 -1.82 -3.31 24.64
CA ALA A 36 -2.55 -3.33 23.39
C ALA A 36 -3.33 -4.65 23.22
N SER A 37 -4.45 -4.58 22.50
CA SER A 37 -5.13 -5.77 21.98
C SER A 37 -4.44 -6.19 20.70
N THR A 38 -4.03 -7.46 20.63
CA THR A 38 -3.27 -8.01 19.50
C THR A 38 -4.07 -9.11 18.81
N TYR A 39 -4.31 -8.97 17.52
CA TYR A 39 -4.86 -10.01 16.67
C TYR A 39 -3.78 -10.46 15.70
N GLU A 40 -3.65 -11.76 15.47
CA GLU A 40 -2.52 -12.34 14.74
C GLU A 40 -3.01 -13.25 13.62
N LEU A 41 -2.36 -13.12 12.47
CA LEU A 41 -2.43 -14.04 11.34
C LEU A 41 -1.05 -14.61 11.12
N THR A 42 -0.88 -15.88 11.50
CA THR A 42 0.38 -16.60 11.32
C THR A 42 0.54 -17.01 9.86
N GLN A 43 1.75 -17.40 9.46
CA GLN A 43 2.02 -17.94 8.13
C GLN A 43 1.06 -19.09 7.78
N ARG A 44 0.80 -19.98 8.74
CA ARG A 44 -0.13 -21.09 8.53
C ARG A 44 -1.56 -20.60 8.30
N ASP A 45 -1.99 -19.54 8.97
CA ASP A 45 -3.32 -18.97 8.75
C ASP A 45 -3.40 -18.38 7.33
N ILE A 46 -2.38 -17.61 6.92
CA ILE A 46 -2.27 -17.04 5.56
C ILE A 46 -2.34 -18.13 4.48
N GLU A 47 -1.63 -19.24 4.68
CA GLU A 47 -1.63 -20.38 3.74
C GLU A 47 -2.99 -21.10 3.65
N ASN A 48 -3.83 -20.99 4.68
CA ASN A 48 -5.15 -21.64 4.73
C ASN A 48 -6.31 -20.72 4.30
N ILE A 49 -6.08 -19.40 4.14
CA ILE A 49 -7.08 -18.47 3.61
C ILE A 49 -7.25 -18.74 2.09
N PRO A 50 -8.46 -18.56 1.52
CA PRO A 50 -8.64 -18.59 0.07
C PRO A 50 -7.61 -17.71 -0.66
N GLN A 51 -7.12 -18.19 -1.80
CA GLN A 51 -6.00 -17.60 -2.56
C GLN A 51 -4.60 -17.74 -1.92
N ALA A 52 -4.51 -18.11 -0.63
CA ALA A 52 -3.25 -18.31 0.08
C ALA A 52 -2.25 -17.17 -0.21
N ASN A 53 -1.03 -17.47 -0.67
CA ASN A 53 0.00 -16.48 -0.98
C ASN A 53 -0.36 -15.52 -2.14
N ALA A 54 -1.44 -15.77 -2.89
CA ALA A 54 -1.92 -14.88 -3.95
C ALA A 54 -2.91 -13.81 -3.44
N ILE A 55 -3.34 -13.87 -2.17
CA ILE A 55 -4.21 -12.86 -1.57
C ILE A 55 -3.55 -11.48 -1.56
N GLN A 56 -4.33 -10.41 -1.75
CA GLN A 56 -3.82 -9.04 -1.63
C GLN A 56 -3.67 -8.63 -0.16
N LEU A 57 -2.77 -7.68 0.12
CA LEU A 57 -2.55 -7.17 1.47
C LEU A 57 -3.83 -6.58 2.08
N SER A 58 -4.64 -5.89 1.28
CA SER A 58 -5.93 -5.34 1.74
C SER A 58 -6.89 -6.41 2.21
N ASP A 59 -7.06 -7.47 1.41
CA ASP A 59 -7.95 -8.60 1.73
C ASP A 59 -7.48 -9.38 2.97
N LEU A 60 -6.16 -9.41 3.20
CA LEU A 60 -5.58 -10.00 4.40
C LEU A 60 -5.86 -9.15 5.65
N VAL A 61 -5.74 -7.82 5.53
CA VAL A 61 -6.07 -6.88 6.62
C VAL A 61 -7.57 -6.93 6.96
N LEU A 62 -8.44 -7.17 5.98
CA LEU A 62 -9.88 -7.38 6.18
C LEU A 62 -10.23 -8.66 6.96
N GLN A 63 -9.29 -9.59 7.15
CA GLN A 63 -9.52 -10.77 8.00
C GLN A 63 -9.48 -10.45 9.49
N PHE A 64 -8.95 -9.28 9.87
CA PHE A 64 -8.91 -8.88 11.28
C PHE A 64 -10.28 -8.39 11.77
N PRO A 65 -10.62 -8.66 13.05
CA PRO A 65 -11.90 -8.24 13.61
C PRO A 65 -11.98 -6.72 13.75
N GLY A 66 -13.16 -6.16 13.43
CA GLY A 66 -13.42 -4.73 13.55
C GLY A 66 -12.71 -3.88 12.49
N VAL A 67 -12.19 -4.51 11.43
CA VAL A 67 -11.65 -3.84 10.26
C VAL A 67 -12.68 -3.87 9.13
N TYR A 68 -12.91 -2.73 8.52
CA TYR A 68 -13.66 -2.61 7.27
C TYR A 68 -12.96 -1.59 6.37
N GLN A 69 -13.30 -1.56 5.09
CA GLN A 69 -12.68 -0.66 4.12
C GLN A 69 -13.79 0.13 3.41
N ASP A 70 -13.54 1.40 3.11
CA ASP A 70 -14.53 2.26 2.43
C ASP A 70 -14.85 1.76 1.01
N SER A 71 -13.80 1.36 0.29
CA SER A 71 -13.84 0.84 -1.07
C SER A 71 -12.82 -0.29 -1.20
N THR A 72 -13.24 -1.41 -1.80
CA THR A 72 -12.42 -2.59 -2.10
C THR A 72 -11.14 -2.29 -2.90
N SER A 73 -11.09 -1.21 -3.68
CA SER A 73 -9.98 -0.95 -4.61
C SER A 73 -9.14 0.30 -4.28
N GLN A 74 -9.74 1.35 -3.69
CA GLN A 74 -9.04 2.59 -3.35
C GLN A 74 -9.41 3.19 -1.98
N GLY A 75 -10.15 2.45 -1.14
CA GLY A 75 -10.57 2.95 0.17
C GLY A 75 -9.53 2.77 1.27
N ASP A 76 -9.53 3.71 2.22
CA ASP A 76 -8.80 3.57 3.48
C ASP A 76 -9.46 2.52 4.39
N PHE A 77 -8.67 1.94 5.30
CA PHE A 77 -9.20 1.06 6.32
C PHE A 77 -9.81 1.88 7.46
N HIS A 78 -10.92 1.36 7.94
CA HIS A 78 -11.46 1.71 9.21
C HIS A 78 -11.19 0.61 10.22
N ILE A 79 -10.58 0.97 11.34
CA ILE A 79 -10.29 0.04 12.43
C ILE A 79 -11.05 0.53 13.66
N ARG A 80 -11.97 -0.31 14.17
CA ARG A 80 -12.83 0.02 15.31
C ARG A 80 -13.63 1.32 15.11
N ASN A 81 -14.15 1.50 13.90
CA ASN A 81 -14.97 2.65 13.49
C ASN A 81 -14.22 3.99 13.43
N GLU A 82 -12.88 3.97 13.47
CA GLU A 82 -12.04 5.12 13.16
C GLU A 82 -11.54 5.07 11.71
N HIS A 83 -11.47 6.21 11.03
CA HIS A 83 -11.12 6.30 9.60
C HIS A 83 -9.64 6.64 9.37
N GLY A 84 -8.99 5.86 8.51
CA GLY A 84 -7.60 6.10 8.13
C GLY A 84 -6.66 6.00 9.32
N ASN A 85 -5.55 6.76 9.28
CA ASN A 85 -4.56 6.86 10.37
C ASN A 85 -4.03 5.51 10.89
N VAL A 86 -4.01 4.50 10.01
CA VAL A 86 -3.42 3.17 10.27
C VAL A 86 -1.91 3.26 10.10
N GLN A 87 -1.17 2.70 11.05
CA GLN A 87 0.28 2.62 10.94
C GLN A 87 0.68 1.29 10.30
N TYR A 88 1.52 1.31 9.28
CA TYR A 88 2.18 0.10 8.78
C TYR A 88 3.61 0.02 9.30
N ARG A 89 4.01 -1.16 9.76
CA ARG A 89 5.40 -1.47 10.10
C ARG A 89 5.80 -2.77 9.42
N VAL A 90 6.99 -2.82 8.85
CA VAL A 90 7.63 -4.08 8.43
C VAL A 90 8.88 -4.25 9.25
N ASN A 91 8.98 -5.39 9.96
CA ASN A 91 10.10 -5.71 10.82
C ASN A 91 10.40 -4.61 11.85
N GLY A 92 9.34 -4.00 12.40
CA GLY A 92 9.41 -2.91 13.37
C GLY A 92 9.79 -1.54 12.80
N ILE A 93 10.06 -1.40 11.50
CA ILE A 93 10.33 -0.11 10.86
C ILE A 93 9.02 0.50 10.37
N LEU A 94 8.75 1.75 10.76
CA LEU A 94 7.59 2.54 10.31
C LEU A 94 7.64 2.77 8.79
N LEU A 95 6.51 2.51 8.14
CA LEU A 95 6.29 2.78 6.73
C LEU A 95 5.38 4.02 6.64
N PRO A 96 5.87 5.15 6.11
CA PRO A 96 5.05 6.36 5.98
C PRO A 96 4.03 6.22 4.85
N ASP A 97 2.85 6.83 5.04
CA ASP A 97 1.77 6.83 4.05
C ASP A 97 2.14 7.61 2.79
N GLY A 98 1.59 7.18 1.64
CA GLY A 98 1.83 7.72 0.29
C GLY A 98 0.70 8.55 -0.29
N VAL A 99 0.85 8.98 -1.55
CA VAL A 99 -0.21 9.70 -2.30
C VAL A 99 -1.31 8.73 -2.73
N SER A 100 -0.92 7.52 -3.12
CA SER A 100 -1.75 6.31 -3.19
C SER A 100 -1.51 5.50 -1.91
N GLY A 101 -2.56 4.94 -1.30
CA GLY A 101 -2.46 4.19 -0.04
C GLY A 101 -1.37 3.10 -0.05
N PHE A 102 -0.72 2.88 1.10
CA PHE A 102 0.44 1.98 1.21
C PHE A 102 0.10 0.50 0.96
N SER A 103 -1.16 0.10 1.18
CA SER A 103 -1.66 -1.28 1.00
C SER A 103 -1.46 -1.85 -0.41
N GLN A 104 -1.32 -0.98 -1.41
CA GLN A 104 -1.20 -1.36 -2.82
C GLN A 104 0.24 -1.69 -3.26
N ILE A 105 1.24 -1.39 -2.43
CA ILE A 105 2.67 -1.53 -2.79
C ILE A 105 3.21 -2.91 -2.42
N LEU A 106 2.69 -3.52 -1.36
CA LEU A 106 3.23 -4.74 -0.80
C LEU A 106 2.61 -6.00 -1.43
N GLU A 107 3.49 -6.89 -1.82
CA GLU A 107 3.20 -8.29 -2.11
C GLU A 107 3.10 -9.06 -0.77
N THR A 108 2.32 -10.13 -0.67
CA THR A 108 2.00 -10.81 0.61
C THR A 108 2.87 -12.02 0.93
N SER A 109 3.55 -12.60 -0.05
CA SER A 109 4.35 -13.82 0.14
C SER A 109 5.55 -13.63 1.05
N PHE A 110 6.09 -12.42 1.19
CA PHE A 110 7.17 -12.18 2.14
C PHE A 110 6.72 -12.27 3.60
N ILE A 111 5.41 -12.22 3.87
CA ILE A 111 4.84 -12.12 5.20
C ILE A 111 4.86 -13.50 5.87
N SER A 112 5.53 -13.58 7.02
CA SER A 112 5.46 -14.76 7.90
C SER A 112 4.44 -14.56 9.02
N ASN A 113 4.26 -13.31 9.44
CA ASN A 113 3.27 -12.97 10.46
C ASN A 113 2.73 -11.58 10.20
N MET A 114 1.43 -11.40 10.38
CA MET A 114 0.79 -10.10 10.39
C MET A 114 -0.01 -9.93 11.65
N GLN A 115 0.14 -8.80 12.32
CA GLN A 115 -0.59 -8.50 13.53
C GLN A 115 -1.29 -7.15 13.42
N LEU A 116 -2.52 -7.10 13.93
CA LEU A 116 -3.24 -5.88 14.18
C LEU A 116 -3.14 -5.53 15.68
N LEU A 117 -2.51 -4.40 15.99
CA LEU A 117 -2.48 -3.81 17.32
C LEU A 117 -3.54 -2.71 17.40
N THR A 118 -4.40 -2.79 18.41
CA THR A 118 -5.43 -1.78 18.71
C THR A 118 -5.51 -1.53 20.22
N GLY A 119 -6.36 -0.60 20.66
CA GLY A 119 -6.60 -0.37 22.08
C GLY A 119 -5.63 0.63 22.68
N ALA A 120 -5.11 0.34 23.87
CA ALA A 120 -4.12 1.17 24.53
C ALA A 120 -2.73 0.91 23.90
N LEU A 121 -2.48 1.53 22.75
CA LEU A 121 -1.19 1.44 22.06
C LEU A 121 -0.08 2.07 22.93
N PRO A 122 1.04 1.37 23.15
CA PRO A 122 2.22 1.95 23.79
C PRO A 122 2.69 3.23 23.10
N ALA A 123 3.31 4.15 23.86
CA ALA A 123 3.72 5.46 23.35
C ALA A 123 4.65 5.40 22.10
N GLN A 124 5.37 4.30 21.93
CA GLN A 124 6.23 4.04 20.76
C GLN A 124 5.46 3.92 19.42
N TYR A 125 4.13 3.74 19.45
CA TYR A 125 3.25 3.73 18.28
C TYR A 125 2.48 5.05 18.12
N GLY A 126 2.93 6.13 18.78
CA GLY A 126 2.23 7.41 18.83
C GLY A 126 1.94 8.05 17.46
N LEU A 127 1.02 9.02 17.48
CA LEU A 127 0.42 9.74 16.33
C LEU A 127 -0.50 8.91 15.41
N ARG A 128 -0.68 7.61 15.68
CA ARG A 128 -1.61 6.74 14.94
C ARG A 128 -2.64 6.14 15.90
N THR A 129 -3.89 6.59 15.79
CA THR A 129 -4.98 6.27 16.75
C THR A 129 -5.89 5.12 16.30
N SER A 130 -5.88 4.79 15.01
CA SER A 130 -6.77 3.77 14.42
C SER A 130 -6.28 2.36 14.72
N GLY A 131 -5.00 2.09 14.44
CA GLY A 131 -4.35 0.81 14.72
C GLY A 131 -2.96 0.72 14.09
N VAL A 132 -2.24 -0.34 14.42
CA VAL A 132 -0.94 -0.66 13.83
C VAL A 132 -1.01 -2.02 13.17
N ILE A 133 -0.72 -2.08 11.88
CA ILE A 133 -0.46 -3.30 11.13
C ILE A 133 1.05 -3.57 11.22
N ASP A 134 1.42 -4.52 12.06
CA ASP A 134 2.80 -4.95 12.28
C ASP A 134 3.07 -6.22 11.48
N ILE A 135 3.96 -6.13 10.50
CA ILE A 135 4.27 -7.18 9.55
C ILE A 135 5.68 -7.71 9.85
N THR A 136 5.79 -9.01 10.12
CA THR A 136 7.07 -9.70 10.23
C THR A 136 7.32 -10.47 8.95
N SER A 137 8.46 -10.20 8.31
CA SER A 137 8.86 -10.96 7.12
C SER A 137 9.26 -12.39 7.48
N LYS A 138 9.17 -13.30 6.50
CA LYS A 138 9.84 -14.59 6.56
C LYS A 138 11.32 -14.38 6.88
N SER A 139 11.85 -15.30 7.68
CA SER A 139 13.27 -15.34 7.99
C SER A 139 13.78 -16.77 8.08
N GLY A 140 15.09 -16.91 8.01
CA GLY A 140 15.77 -18.17 8.20
C GLY A 140 15.53 -19.19 7.10
N THR A 141 15.25 -20.43 7.50
CA THR A 141 15.01 -21.54 6.57
C THR A 141 13.74 -21.37 5.74
N ALA A 142 12.80 -20.50 6.16
CA ALA A 142 11.62 -20.18 5.38
C ALA A 142 11.95 -19.45 4.07
N LEU A 143 13.15 -18.86 3.98
CA LEU A 143 13.64 -18.20 2.77
C LEU A 143 14.38 -19.16 1.83
N ALA A 144 14.72 -20.37 2.27
CA ALA A 144 15.64 -21.22 1.54
C ALA A 144 15.05 -21.73 0.22
N GLY A 145 15.68 -21.33 -0.89
CA GLY A 145 15.36 -21.81 -2.23
C GLY A 145 14.59 -20.77 -3.04
N GLY A 146 13.84 -21.25 -4.04
CA GLY A 146 12.99 -20.39 -4.84
C GLY A 146 11.75 -21.13 -5.30
N SER A 147 10.68 -20.37 -5.51
CA SER A 147 9.41 -20.87 -6.00
C SER A 147 8.89 -19.95 -7.10
N VAL A 148 8.13 -20.54 -8.02
CA VAL A 148 7.34 -19.80 -9.00
C VAL A 148 5.92 -20.28 -8.84
N SER A 149 4.98 -19.34 -8.78
CA SER A 149 3.55 -19.61 -8.63
C SER A 149 2.78 -18.95 -9.76
N LEU A 150 1.70 -19.60 -10.18
CA LEU A 150 0.75 -19.05 -11.13
C LEU A 150 -0.64 -19.16 -10.52
N TYR A 151 -1.26 -18.02 -10.24
CA TYR A 151 -2.65 -17.94 -9.83
C TYR A 151 -3.50 -17.37 -10.97
N GLY A 152 -4.74 -17.83 -11.11
CA GLY A 152 -5.65 -17.35 -12.13
C GLY A 152 -7.10 -17.64 -11.77
N GLY A 153 -8.03 -16.94 -12.41
CA GLY A 153 -9.45 -17.05 -12.11
C GLY A 153 -10.35 -16.37 -13.15
N SER A 154 -11.60 -16.13 -12.77
CA SER A 154 -12.56 -15.40 -13.59
C SER A 154 -12.13 -13.93 -13.82
N ARG A 155 -12.86 -13.20 -14.66
CA ARG A 155 -12.63 -11.74 -14.88
C ARG A 155 -11.22 -11.41 -15.34
N GLN A 156 -10.65 -12.22 -16.25
CA GLN A 156 -9.29 -12.04 -16.77
C GLN A 156 -8.22 -12.04 -15.66
N THR A 157 -8.48 -12.68 -14.51
CA THR A 157 -7.54 -12.74 -13.40
C THR A 157 -6.36 -13.64 -13.74
N ILE A 158 -5.15 -13.08 -13.77
CA ILE A 158 -3.90 -13.83 -13.84
C ILE A 158 -2.85 -13.16 -12.97
N SER A 159 -2.12 -13.96 -12.21
CA SER A 159 -1.19 -13.48 -11.19
C SER A 159 0.03 -14.39 -11.03
N PRO A 160 1.01 -14.34 -11.96
CA PRO A 160 2.27 -15.04 -11.78
C PRO A 160 3.11 -14.33 -10.71
N SER A 161 3.82 -15.12 -9.90
CA SER A 161 4.78 -14.60 -8.92
C SER A 161 5.99 -15.51 -8.78
N PHE A 162 7.07 -14.96 -8.27
CA PHE A 162 8.26 -15.70 -7.90
C PHE A 162 8.72 -15.28 -6.50
N GLU A 163 9.34 -16.20 -5.80
CA GLU A 163 10.05 -15.95 -4.54
C GLU A 163 11.44 -16.58 -4.66
N TYR A 164 12.44 -15.92 -4.11
CA TYR A 164 13.80 -16.45 -4.03
C TYR A 164 14.50 -15.92 -2.79
N GLY A 165 15.14 -16.82 -2.05
CA GLY A 165 15.89 -16.43 -0.87
C GLY A 165 16.92 -17.46 -0.44
N GLY A 166 17.68 -17.10 0.57
CA GLY A 166 18.72 -17.94 1.10
C GLY A 166 19.61 -17.24 2.10
N VAL A 167 20.70 -17.92 2.43
CA VAL A 167 21.75 -17.42 3.31
C VAL A 167 23.09 -17.64 2.62
N GLU A 168 23.83 -16.55 2.45
CA GLU A 168 25.18 -16.54 1.90
C GLU A 168 26.11 -15.79 2.84
N GLY A 169 27.17 -16.45 3.30
CA GLY A 169 28.11 -15.86 4.26
C GLY A 169 27.40 -15.46 5.56
N LYS A 170 27.34 -14.16 5.86
CA LYS A 170 26.66 -13.56 7.02
C LYS A 170 25.33 -12.90 6.66
N THR A 171 24.89 -13.05 5.42
CA THR A 171 23.76 -12.34 4.85
C THR A 171 22.62 -13.30 4.56
N GLU A 172 21.48 -12.99 5.15
CA GLU A 172 20.20 -13.55 4.78
C GLU A 172 19.53 -12.62 3.76
N TYR A 173 18.99 -13.17 2.68
CA TYR A 173 18.37 -12.39 1.61
C TYR A 173 17.07 -13.03 1.13
N PHE A 174 16.16 -12.18 0.68
CA PHE A 174 14.89 -12.58 0.07
C PHE A 174 14.46 -11.56 -0.97
N ALA A 175 13.90 -12.04 -2.07
CA ALA A 175 13.24 -11.24 -3.08
C ALA A 175 11.98 -11.95 -3.58
N THR A 176 10.93 -11.18 -3.79
CA THR A 176 9.66 -11.66 -4.35
C THR A 176 9.11 -10.63 -5.32
N GLY A 177 8.43 -11.12 -6.35
CA GLY A 177 7.77 -10.29 -7.34
C GLY A 177 6.46 -10.91 -7.80
N ARG A 178 5.47 -10.06 -8.06
CA ARG A 178 4.15 -10.45 -8.57
C ARG A 178 3.71 -9.52 -9.67
N TYR A 179 3.21 -10.10 -10.76
CA TYR A 179 2.36 -9.40 -11.71
C TYR A 179 0.92 -9.80 -11.41
N PHE A 180 -0.03 -8.87 -11.48
CA PHE A 180 -1.45 -9.12 -11.28
C PHE A 180 -2.23 -8.37 -12.35
N ASN A 181 -3.12 -9.08 -13.04
CA ASN A 181 -3.96 -8.55 -14.09
C ASN A 181 -5.40 -8.98 -13.85
N THR A 182 -6.35 -8.06 -13.99
CA THR A 182 -7.78 -8.32 -13.82
C THR A 182 -8.59 -7.40 -14.71
N GLY A 183 -9.77 -7.86 -15.14
CA GLY A 183 -10.81 -7.05 -15.79
C GLY A 183 -11.85 -6.51 -14.81
N LEU A 184 -11.57 -6.59 -13.51
CA LEU A 184 -12.33 -5.94 -12.44
C LEU A 184 -11.32 -5.34 -11.44
N GLY A 185 -10.82 -4.15 -11.73
CA GLY A 185 -9.81 -3.49 -10.93
C GLY A 185 -10.38 -2.58 -9.85
N LEU A 186 -11.40 -1.81 -10.21
CA LEU A 186 -12.15 -0.89 -9.38
C LEU A 186 -13.59 -1.39 -9.22
N GLU A 187 -14.34 -0.77 -8.33
CA GLU A 187 -15.74 -1.10 -8.13
C GLU A 187 -16.58 -0.70 -9.34
N PRO A 188 -17.44 -1.59 -9.85
CA PRO A 188 -18.38 -1.22 -10.91
C PRO A 188 -19.32 -0.10 -10.45
N PRO A 189 -19.53 0.97 -11.26
CA PRO A 189 -20.48 2.02 -10.98
C PRO A 189 -21.93 1.62 -11.31
N THR A 190 -22.13 0.35 -11.69
CA THR A 190 -23.42 -0.22 -12.09
C THR A 190 -23.68 -1.51 -11.31
N SER A 191 -24.92 -1.98 -11.30
CA SER A 191 -25.29 -3.27 -10.68
C SER A 191 -24.81 -4.50 -11.45
N PHE A 192 -24.16 -4.32 -12.61
CA PHE A 192 -23.65 -5.42 -13.40
C PHE A 192 -22.40 -6.02 -12.76
N PHE A 193 -22.24 -7.34 -12.94
CA PHE A 193 -21.11 -8.05 -12.37
C PHE A 193 -19.78 -7.56 -12.94
N SER A 194 -19.72 -7.21 -14.23
CA SER A 194 -18.51 -6.67 -14.88
C SER A 194 -18.68 -5.20 -15.17
N ALA A 195 -17.61 -4.42 -14.98
CA ALA A 195 -17.54 -3.03 -15.40
C ALA A 195 -17.05 -2.92 -16.86
N ILE A 196 -17.49 -1.86 -17.53
CA ILE A 196 -16.92 -1.43 -18.80
C ILE A 196 -15.71 -0.57 -18.46
N HIS A 197 -14.58 -0.81 -19.14
CA HIS A 197 -13.36 -0.02 -18.96
C HIS A 197 -12.78 -0.09 -17.52
N ASP A 198 -12.51 -1.30 -17.05
CA ASP A 198 -12.04 -1.56 -15.68
C ASP A 198 -10.90 -2.59 -15.64
N HIS A 199 -10.10 -2.61 -16.70
CA HIS A 199 -8.91 -3.42 -16.76
C HIS A 199 -7.80 -2.81 -15.91
N SER A 200 -7.13 -3.64 -15.11
CA SER A 200 -6.06 -3.23 -14.23
C SER A 200 -4.87 -4.17 -14.28
N GLU A 201 -3.69 -3.57 -14.33
CA GLU A 201 -2.39 -4.24 -14.39
C GLU A 201 -1.53 -3.72 -13.23
N GLN A 202 -0.97 -4.62 -12.44
CA GLN A 202 -0.20 -4.27 -11.23
C GLN A 202 1.08 -5.11 -11.18
N GLY A 203 2.21 -4.45 -10.97
CA GLY A 203 3.49 -5.08 -10.70
C GLY A 203 3.96 -4.72 -9.30
N ARG A 204 4.32 -5.70 -8.49
CA ARG A 204 4.84 -5.52 -7.13
C ARG A 204 6.14 -6.29 -6.97
N PHE A 205 7.10 -5.69 -6.28
CA PHE A 205 8.39 -6.28 -5.94
C PHE A 205 8.76 -5.94 -4.52
N PHE A 206 9.31 -6.91 -3.79
CA PHE A 206 9.83 -6.72 -2.45
C PHE A 206 11.18 -7.44 -2.32
N ALA A 207 12.14 -6.77 -1.70
CA ALA A 207 13.44 -7.32 -1.37
C ALA A 207 13.83 -7.01 0.07
N TYR A 208 14.49 -7.96 0.71
CA TYR A 208 14.95 -7.90 2.08
C TYR A 208 16.36 -8.46 2.18
N THR A 209 17.23 -7.79 2.92
CA THR A 209 18.50 -8.39 3.34
C THR A 209 18.75 -8.13 4.82
N SER A 210 19.41 -9.07 5.49
CA SER A 210 19.88 -8.96 6.87
C SER A 210 21.30 -9.50 6.95
N THR A 211 22.25 -8.59 7.15
CA THR A 211 23.68 -8.92 7.23
C THR A 211 24.18 -8.72 8.66
N VAL A 212 24.63 -9.80 9.30
CA VAL A 212 25.33 -9.71 10.59
C VAL A 212 26.74 -9.18 10.32
N LEU A 213 27.17 -8.18 11.08
CA LEU A 213 28.49 -7.57 10.91
C LEU A 213 29.58 -8.44 11.56
N ASP A 214 30.81 -7.95 11.59
CA ASP A 214 31.92 -8.65 12.27
C ASP A 214 31.70 -8.76 13.78
N ASP A 215 31.07 -7.74 14.37
CA ASP A 215 30.48 -7.84 15.70
C ASP A 215 29.16 -8.61 15.63
N PRO A 216 29.04 -9.80 16.27
CA PRO A 216 27.85 -10.63 16.21
C PRO A 216 26.64 -10.02 16.92
N THR A 217 26.85 -8.93 17.68
CA THR A 217 25.79 -8.17 18.33
C THR A 217 25.18 -7.09 17.45
N THR A 218 25.67 -6.93 16.22
CA THR A 218 25.22 -5.88 15.29
C THR A 218 24.82 -6.45 13.93
N ARG A 219 23.72 -5.97 13.35
CA ARG A 219 23.29 -6.28 11.97
C ARG A 219 22.84 -5.04 11.20
N VAL A 220 22.90 -5.13 9.88
CA VAL A 220 22.31 -4.17 8.94
C VAL A 220 21.19 -4.87 8.17
N VAL A 221 20.03 -4.24 8.14
CA VAL A 221 18.84 -4.69 7.43
C VAL A 221 18.53 -3.72 6.30
N THR A 222 18.24 -4.22 5.10
CA THR A 222 17.72 -3.40 4.01
C THR A 222 16.36 -3.92 3.58
N ILE A 223 15.44 -3.00 3.28
CA ILE A 223 14.12 -3.32 2.73
C ILE A 223 13.94 -2.45 1.49
N SER A 224 13.53 -3.04 0.37
CA SER A 224 13.12 -2.31 -0.82
C SER A 224 11.79 -2.84 -1.32
N GLY A 225 10.82 -1.97 -1.53
CA GLY A 225 9.53 -2.27 -2.13
C GLY A 225 9.29 -1.40 -3.35
N PHE A 226 8.73 -1.97 -4.41
CA PHE A 226 8.34 -1.25 -5.62
C PHE A 226 6.95 -1.72 -6.07
N GLY A 227 6.09 -0.78 -6.42
CA GLY A 227 4.76 -1.01 -6.98
C GLY A 227 4.54 -0.14 -8.20
N ALA A 228 4.01 -0.70 -9.28
CA ALA A 228 3.55 0.04 -10.45
C ALA A 228 2.19 -0.48 -10.87
N THR A 229 1.21 0.41 -10.97
CA THR A 229 -0.17 0.06 -11.24
C THR A 229 -0.73 0.93 -12.35
N ARG A 230 -1.54 0.31 -13.20
CA ARG A 230 -2.40 0.99 -14.16
C ARG A 230 -3.85 0.56 -13.90
N TYR A 231 -4.72 1.55 -13.77
CA TYR A 231 -6.17 1.36 -13.70
C TYR A 231 -6.81 1.99 -14.94
N GLN A 232 -7.77 1.28 -15.53
CA GLN A 232 -8.85 1.92 -16.28
C GLN A 232 -9.93 2.33 -15.30
N ILE A 233 -10.49 3.53 -15.46
CA ILE A 233 -11.60 3.98 -14.62
C ILE A 233 -12.90 3.46 -15.22
N PRO A 234 -13.70 2.72 -14.43
CA PRO A 234 -14.97 2.17 -14.87
C PRO A 234 -15.92 3.21 -15.45
N ASN A 235 -16.45 2.91 -16.64
CA ASN A 235 -17.45 3.74 -17.27
C ASN A 235 -18.81 3.54 -16.60
N ASN A 236 -19.56 4.64 -16.49
CA ASN A 236 -20.96 4.63 -16.09
C ASN A 236 -21.85 4.90 -17.32
N PRO A 237 -22.44 3.88 -17.96
CA PRO A 237 -23.22 4.04 -19.18
C PRO A 237 -24.51 4.83 -18.99
N GLY A 238 -24.92 5.58 -20.01
CA GLY A 238 -26.16 6.34 -19.99
C GLY A 238 -26.13 7.57 -19.07
N GLN A 239 -24.94 8.06 -18.71
CA GLN A 239 -24.83 9.31 -17.99
C GLN A 239 -25.41 10.45 -18.84
N PRO A 240 -26.33 11.26 -18.29
CA PRO A 240 -26.85 12.39 -19.03
C PRO A 240 -25.70 13.35 -19.32
N GLY A 241 -25.59 13.74 -20.59
CA GLY A 241 -24.70 14.83 -20.95
C GLY A 241 -25.09 16.11 -20.23
N ASN A 242 -24.11 16.93 -19.91
CA ASN A 242 -24.32 18.31 -19.51
C ASN A 242 -24.65 19.14 -20.75
N VAL A 243 -25.80 18.85 -21.35
CA VAL A 243 -26.31 19.53 -22.55
C VAL A 243 -26.92 20.85 -22.08
N GLY A 244 -26.13 21.93 -22.09
CA GLY A 244 -26.59 23.25 -21.63
C GLY A 244 -25.50 24.18 -21.09
N GLY A 245 -24.27 23.70 -20.92
CA GLY A 245 -23.20 24.52 -20.33
C GLY A 245 -23.49 24.87 -18.87
N PHE A 246 -22.65 25.74 -18.28
CA PHE A 246 -22.85 26.24 -16.92
C PHE A 246 -24.07 27.17 -16.91
N CYS A 247 -25.27 26.62 -16.77
CA CYS A 247 -26.52 27.39 -16.78
C CYS A 247 -26.69 28.32 -15.57
N GLY A 248 -25.66 28.61 -14.77
CA GLY A 248 -25.85 29.16 -13.43
C GLY A 248 -26.67 28.20 -12.55
N GLY A 249 -26.59 28.34 -11.23
CA GLY A 249 -27.49 27.58 -10.36
C GLY A 249 -28.97 27.96 -10.59
N PRO A 250 -29.93 27.28 -9.97
CA PRO A 250 -31.35 27.66 -10.01
C PRO A 250 -31.65 29.07 -9.44
N PHE A 251 -30.62 29.78 -8.96
CA PHE A 251 -30.67 31.13 -8.40
C PHE A 251 -29.98 32.19 -9.27
N ASP A 252 -29.52 31.84 -10.47
CA ASP A 252 -28.99 32.83 -11.42
C ASP A 252 -30.15 33.45 -12.24
N PRO A 253 -30.51 34.73 -12.03
CA PRO A 253 -31.58 35.39 -12.79
C PRO A 253 -31.23 35.60 -14.27
N ALA A 254 -29.97 35.35 -14.68
CA ALA A 254 -29.52 35.36 -16.07
C ALA A 254 -29.36 33.94 -16.66
N ASN A 255 -29.85 32.89 -15.99
CA ASN A 255 -29.77 31.50 -16.47
C ASN A 255 -30.38 31.35 -17.87
N PRO A 256 -29.58 31.13 -18.93
CA PRO A 256 -30.08 31.05 -20.30
C PRO A 256 -30.81 29.74 -20.60
N CYS A 257 -30.74 28.77 -19.68
CA CYS A 257 -31.32 27.43 -19.80
C CYS A 257 -32.71 27.30 -19.16
N LEU A 258 -33.18 28.31 -18.43
CA LEU A 258 -34.54 28.37 -17.89
C LEU A 258 -35.29 29.58 -18.46
N ASN A 259 -36.57 29.39 -18.76
CA ASN A 259 -37.48 30.49 -18.97
C ASN A 259 -37.71 31.24 -17.63
N PRO A 260 -38.21 32.49 -17.63
CA PRO A 260 -38.50 33.23 -16.40
C PRO A 260 -39.46 32.54 -15.41
N ASP A 261 -40.19 31.50 -15.86
CA ASP A 261 -41.09 30.67 -15.07
C ASP A 261 -40.42 29.41 -14.45
N GLY A 262 -39.12 29.22 -14.68
CA GLY A 262 -38.34 28.08 -14.20
C GLY A 262 -38.47 26.81 -15.04
N THR A 263 -39.15 26.84 -16.18
CA THR A 263 -39.20 25.71 -17.14
C THR A 263 -37.97 25.71 -18.06
N PRO A 264 -37.54 24.56 -18.63
CA PRO A 264 -36.41 24.51 -19.55
C PRO A 264 -36.61 25.42 -20.78
N ASN A 265 -35.61 26.27 -21.10
CA ASN A 265 -35.60 27.12 -22.29
C ASN A 265 -35.17 26.29 -23.52
N PRO A 266 -36.06 26.02 -24.49
CA PRO A 266 -35.72 25.25 -25.69
C PRO A 266 -34.77 25.97 -26.66
N ASN A 267 -34.54 27.28 -26.46
CA ASN A 267 -33.62 28.10 -27.25
C ASN A 267 -32.29 28.36 -26.52
N ALA A 268 -32.02 27.67 -25.41
CA ALA A 268 -30.76 27.80 -24.70
C ALA A 268 -29.57 27.48 -25.62
N PRO A 269 -28.44 28.20 -25.51
CA PRO A 269 -27.22 27.83 -26.22
C PRO A 269 -26.83 26.41 -25.81
N ALA A 270 -26.86 25.47 -26.76
CA ALA A 270 -26.32 24.15 -26.53
C ALA A 270 -24.79 24.25 -26.56
N TYR A 271 -24.18 24.50 -25.41
CA TYR A 271 -22.74 24.32 -25.26
C TYR A 271 -22.45 22.84 -25.46
N THR A 272 -21.89 22.52 -26.62
CA THR A 272 -21.55 21.17 -27.02
C THR A 272 -20.04 21.03 -27.00
N ALA A 273 -19.53 20.07 -26.24
CA ALA A 273 -18.11 19.71 -26.32
C ALA A 273 -17.80 19.28 -27.76
N PHE A 274 -16.96 20.06 -28.46
CA PHE A 274 -16.53 19.79 -29.83
C PHE A 274 -17.67 19.60 -30.85
N GLY A 275 -18.81 20.31 -30.67
CA GLY A 275 -19.93 20.25 -31.62
C GLY A 275 -20.77 18.97 -31.52
N LYS A 276 -20.56 18.14 -30.50
CA LYS A 276 -21.35 16.92 -30.26
C LYS A 276 -22.52 17.19 -29.31
N SER A 277 -23.74 16.95 -29.77
CA SER A 277 -24.97 17.05 -28.97
C SER A 277 -25.31 15.78 -28.19
N ALA A 278 -24.64 14.68 -28.51
CA ALA A 278 -24.77 13.39 -27.83
C ALA A 278 -23.39 12.72 -27.73
N PHE A 279 -23.15 12.04 -26.61
CA PHE A 279 -21.95 11.26 -26.36
C PHE A 279 -22.33 9.98 -25.61
N ASP A 280 -21.72 8.87 -25.99
CA ASP A 280 -21.93 7.59 -25.34
C ASP A 280 -20.95 7.45 -24.18
N SER A 281 -21.44 7.61 -22.95
CA SER A 281 -20.61 7.52 -21.73
C SER A 281 -20.02 6.13 -21.48
N SER A 282 -20.46 5.09 -22.21
CA SER A 282 -19.82 3.77 -22.17
C SER A 282 -18.46 3.73 -22.90
N THR A 283 -18.12 4.78 -23.66
CA THR A 283 -16.89 4.86 -24.46
C THR A 283 -15.79 5.74 -23.84
N ILE A 284 -16.02 6.28 -22.63
CA ILE A 284 -15.03 7.09 -21.90
C ILE A 284 -13.73 6.30 -21.71
N ASN A 285 -12.59 6.95 -21.91
CA ASN A 285 -11.28 6.33 -21.77
C ASN A 285 -10.40 7.08 -20.74
N GLN A 286 -10.72 6.92 -19.47
CA GLN A 286 -9.97 7.48 -18.35
C GLN A 286 -8.99 6.47 -17.76
N ASN A 287 -7.72 6.85 -17.58
CA ASN A 287 -6.69 5.95 -17.04
C ASN A 287 -5.99 6.60 -15.84
N GLN A 288 -5.63 5.80 -14.85
CA GLN A 288 -4.81 6.21 -13.73
C GLN A 288 -3.55 5.36 -13.65
N TYR A 289 -2.40 6.01 -13.48
CA TYR A 289 -1.10 5.37 -13.31
C TYR A 289 -0.54 5.71 -11.94
N GLU A 290 -0.08 4.69 -11.23
CA GLU A 290 0.50 4.84 -9.90
C GLU A 290 1.86 4.17 -9.86
N LYS A 291 2.82 4.82 -9.22
CA LYS A 291 4.15 4.26 -8.97
C LYS A 291 4.55 4.56 -7.55
N ASN A 292 5.07 3.55 -6.87
CA ASN A 292 5.49 3.67 -5.50
C ASN A 292 6.81 2.93 -5.30
N ALA A 293 7.71 3.55 -4.55
CA ALA A 293 8.94 2.92 -4.12
C ALA A 293 9.19 3.24 -2.65
N TYR A 294 9.63 2.24 -1.90
CA TYR A 294 9.97 2.35 -0.49
C TYR A 294 11.33 1.72 -0.26
N ASN A 295 12.23 2.40 0.46
CA ASN A 295 13.54 1.88 0.79
C ASN A 295 13.90 2.14 2.24
N VAL A 296 14.53 1.16 2.88
CA VAL A 296 15.05 1.23 4.24
C VAL A 296 16.46 0.72 4.28
N ILE A 297 17.27 1.40 5.07
CA ILE A 297 18.46 0.82 5.68
C ILE A 297 18.35 1.00 7.20
N ALA A 298 18.45 -0.10 7.93
CA ALA A 298 18.35 -0.13 9.37
C ALA A 298 19.59 -0.77 9.98
N TRP A 299 20.17 -0.10 10.96
CA TRP A 299 21.21 -0.61 11.82
C TRP A 299 20.57 -1.10 13.12
N GLN A 300 20.91 -2.30 13.56
CA GLN A 300 20.41 -2.87 14.80
C GLN A 300 21.54 -3.43 15.64
N LYS A 301 21.47 -3.19 16.96
CA LYS A 301 22.42 -3.70 17.94
C LYS A 301 21.71 -4.28 19.14
N SER A 302 22.19 -5.41 19.62
CA SER A 302 21.66 -6.12 20.78
C SER A 302 22.84 -6.69 21.58
N GLU A 303 23.22 -6.00 22.65
CA GLU A 303 24.41 -6.32 23.45
C GLU A 303 24.13 -6.15 24.93
N GLY A 304 24.35 -7.20 25.73
CA GLY A 304 24.12 -7.16 27.17
C GLY A 304 22.73 -6.62 27.51
N ASN A 305 22.66 -5.49 28.22
CA ASN A 305 21.41 -4.84 28.65
C ASN A 305 20.87 -3.81 27.66
N PHE A 306 21.51 -3.62 26.52
CA PHE A 306 21.18 -2.60 25.54
C PHE A 306 20.61 -3.22 24.24
N ASP A 307 19.58 -2.59 23.71
CA ASP A 307 19.01 -2.83 22.39
C ASP A 307 18.84 -1.49 21.67
N ALA A 308 19.14 -1.47 20.38
CA ALA A 308 18.91 -0.31 19.52
C ALA A 308 18.52 -0.71 18.11
N GLN A 309 17.64 0.08 17.51
CA GLN A 309 17.33 0.08 16.09
C GLN A 309 17.38 1.52 15.60
N LEU A 310 18.16 1.81 14.57
CA LEU A 310 18.20 3.10 13.88
C LEU A 310 17.97 2.86 12.40
N ALA A 311 16.95 3.48 11.83
CA ALA A 311 16.57 3.30 10.43
C ALA A 311 16.54 4.63 9.69
N TYR A 312 17.09 4.65 8.48
CA TYR A 312 16.80 5.65 7.46
C TYR A 312 15.81 5.03 6.48
N TYR A 313 14.76 5.77 6.15
CA TYR A 313 13.76 5.34 5.20
C TYR A 313 13.44 6.44 4.19
N SER A 314 13.09 6.02 2.98
CA SER A 314 12.65 6.92 1.92
C SER A 314 11.43 6.34 1.22
N ARG A 315 10.53 7.22 0.79
CA ARG A 315 9.35 6.88 0.00
C ARG A 315 9.28 7.80 -1.21
N TYR A 316 9.03 7.21 -2.37
CA TYR A 316 8.63 7.91 -3.57
C TYR A 316 7.24 7.42 -3.99
N SER A 317 6.33 8.32 -4.34
CA SER A 317 4.96 8.00 -4.74
C SER A 317 4.51 8.97 -5.83
N ASP A 318 4.03 8.45 -6.95
CA ASP A 318 3.45 9.17 -8.07
C ASP A 318 2.06 8.64 -8.38
N LEU A 319 1.15 9.56 -8.69
CA LEU A 319 -0.17 9.28 -9.24
C LEU A 319 -0.42 10.22 -10.42
N HIS A 320 -0.79 9.66 -11.57
CA HIS A 320 -1.16 10.41 -12.77
C HIS A 320 -2.51 9.94 -13.29
N PHE A 321 -3.53 10.77 -13.13
CA PHE A 321 -4.85 10.58 -13.71
C PHE A 321 -4.94 11.29 -15.06
N ILE A 322 -5.28 10.53 -16.10
CA ILE A 322 -5.46 10.99 -17.47
C ILE A 322 -6.95 10.94 -17.81
N PRO A 323 -7.60 12.11 -18.05
CA PRO A 323 -9.02 12.19 -18.35
C PRO A 323 -9.32 11.71 -19.78
N ASP A 324 -10.60 11.53 -20.10
CA ASP A 324 -11.09 11.57 -21.48
C ASP A 324 -11.54 13.00 -21.78
N PRO A 325 -10.80 13.80 -22.58
CA PRO A 325 -11.14 15.20 -22.78
C PRO A 325 -12.54 15.42 -23.37
N VAL A 326 -13.03 14.52 -24.22
CA VAL A 326 -14.36 14.69 -24.84
C VAL A 326 -15.44 14.18 -23.88
N GLY A 327 -15.25 12.98 -23.34
CA GLY A 327 -16.21 12.36 -22.42
C GLY A 327 -16.39 13.15 -21.13
N ASP A 328 -15.30 13.61 -20.53
CA ASP A 328 -15.32 14.32 -19.25
C ASP A 328 -15.85 15.75 -19.41
N LEU A 329 -15.56 16.43 -20.53
CA LEU A 329 -16.19 17.71 -20.83
C LEU A 329 -17.69 17.55 -21.08
N PHE A 330 -18.13 16.43 -21.64
CA PHE A 330 -19.54 16.17 -21.90
C PHE A 330 -20.31 15.82 -20.62
N SER A 331 -19.72 15.01 -19.73
CA SER A 331 -20.36 14.59 -18.49
C SER A 331 -20.20 15.60 -17.35
N ASN A 332 -19.01 16.18 -17.18
CA ASN A 332 -18.62 16.95 -15.99
C ASN A 332 -18.33 18.44 -16.27
N ASN A 333 -18.41 18.90 -17.52
CA ASN A 333 -17.97 20.24 -17.99
C ASN A 333 -16.47 20.54 -17.80
N VAL A 334 -15.72 19.60 -17.22
CA VAL A 334 -14.29 19.72 -16.95
C VAL A 334 -13.62 18.37 -17.17
N ALA A 335 -12.51 18.40 -17.91
CA ALA A 335 -11.58 17.29 -18.04
C ALA A 335 -10.26 17.71 -17.37
N SER A 336 -9.86 17.04 -16.29
CA SER A 336 -8.64 17.41 -15.55
C SER A 336 -7.60 16.31 -15.62
N ASP A 337 -6.45 16.61 -16.21
CA ASP A 337 -5.23 15.81 -16.08
C ASP A 337 -4.57 16.18 -14.75
N VAL A 338 -4.44 15.21 -13.86
CA VAL A 338 -3.99 15.42 -12.48
C VAL A 338 -2.74 14.59 -12.22
N PHE A 339 -1.64 15.26 -11.93
CA PHE A 339 -0.40 14.66 -11.50
C PHE A 339 -0.10 15.03 -10.04
N ARG A 340 0.20 14.02 -9.23
CA ARG A 340 0.65 14.17 -7.85
C ARG A 340 1.90 13.34 -7.66
N SER A 341 2.93 13.93 -7.08
CA SER A 341 4.18 13.26 -6.73
C SER A 341 4.59 13.64 -5.32
N SER A 342 5.17 12.72 -4.58
CA SER A 342 5.66 12.92 -3.23
C SER A 342 6.96 12.15 -3.03
N PHE A 343 7.95 12.84 -2.48
CA PHE A 343 9.19 12.24 -2.02
C PHE A 343 9.42 12.57 -0.55
N LEU A 344 9.56 11.53 0.26
CA LEU A 344 9.75 11.62 1.71
C LEU A 344 11.04 10.92 2.10
N ASN A 345 11.81 11.55 3.00
CA ASN A 345 12.94 10.91 3.67
C ASN A 345 12.79 11.10 5.17
N GLY A 346 13.13 10.07 5.94
CA GLY A 346 13.03 10.10 7.38
C GLY A 346 14.05 9.21 8.07
N ILE A 347 14.19 9.46 9.36
CA ILE A 347 15.03 8.69 10.28
C ILE A 347 14.17 8.35 11.49
N SER A 348 14.24 7.09 11.93
CA SER A 348 13.63 6.63 13.18
C SER A 348 14.63 5.88 14.02
N GLY A 349 14.47 5.94 15.34
CA GLY A 349 15.30 5.25 16.31
C GLY A 349 14.47 4.72 17.47
N ASP A 350 14.71 3.48 17.85
CA ASP A 350 14.12 2.83 19.03
C ASP A 350 15.27 2.28 19.90
N PHE A 351 15.25 2.57 21.20
CA PHE A 351 16.29 2.17 22.14
C PHE A 351 15.69 1.60 23.42
N ALA A 352 16.29 0.55 23.95
CA ALA A 352 15.93 -0.01 25.25
C ALA A 352 17.17 -0.31 26.09
N TYR A 353 17.10 0.00 27.37
CA TYR A 353 18.13 -0.31 28.35
C TYR A 353 17.52 -0.96 29.60
N ARG A 354 17.97 -2.18 29.91
CA ARG A 354 17.60 -2.88 31.15
C ARG A 354 18.44 -2.35 32.31
N LEU A 355 17.82 -1.60 33.22
CA LEU A 355 18.47 -1.08 34.43
C LEU A 355 18.72 -2.20 35.44
N ASN A 356 17.75 -3.10 35.58
CA ASN A 356 17.79 -4.31 36.41
C ASN A 356 16.71 -5.30 35.93
N GLU A 357 16.48 -6.37 36.70
CA GLU A 357 15.49 -7.42 36.34
C GLU A 357 14.04 -6.92 36.28
N ALA A 358 13.70 -5.83 36.96
CA ALA A 358 12.33 -5.30 37.05
C ALA A 358 12.09 -4.06 36.17
N HIS A 359 13.13 -3.33 35.79
CA HIS A 359 13.00 -2.01 35.15
C HIS A 359 13.76 -1.92 33.82
N THR A 360 13.03 -1.61 32.75
CA THR A 360 13.57 -1.31 31.41
C THR A 360 13.15 0.09 31.00
N VAL A 361 14.11 0.94 30.65
CA VAL A 361 13.86 2.26 30.07
C VAL A 361 13.83 2.14 28.56
N ARG A 362 12.82 2.75 27.93
CA ARG A 362 12.66 2.81 26.48
C ARG A 362 12.56 4.24 26.03
N THR A 363 13.18 4.53 24.90
CA THR A 363 13.07 5.83 24.23
C THR A 363 13.08 5.61 22.74
N GLY A 364 12.42 6.48 22.00
CA GLY A 364 12.41 6.44 20.56
C GLY A 364 12.08 7.79 19.96
N PHE A 365 12.40 7.94 18.69
CA PHE A 365 12.10 9.12 17.90
C PHE A 365 11.82 8.72 16.46
N TYR A 366 11.08 9.56 15.75
CA TYR A 366 11.06 9.55 14.30
C TYR A 366 10.90 10.97 13.79
N THR A 367 11.52 11.25 12.65
CA THR A 367 11.45 12.54 11.99
C THR A 367 11.51 12.31 10.48
N HIS A 368 10.77 13.10 9.73
CA HIS A 368 10.77 13.04 8.27
C HIS A 368 10.53 14.42 7.66
N GLY A 369 11.00 14.58 6.42
CA GLY A 369 10.66 15.68 5.54
C GLY A 369 10.06 15.14 4.25
N GLU A 370 9.01 15.80 3.76
CA GLU A 370 8.29 15.42 2.55
C GLU A 370 8.20 16.62 1.60
N ALA A 371 8.46 16.37 0.32
CA ALA A 371 8.25 17.31 -0.76
C ALA A 371 7.18 16.76 -1.70
N THR A 372 6.10 17.52 -1.85
CA THR A 372 4.95 17.14 -2.69
C THR A 372 4.79 18.11 -3.84
N ARG A 373 4.62 17.58 -5.05
CA ARG A 373 4.29 18.33 -6.26
C ARG A 373 2.91 17.92 -6.73
N ILE A 374 2.06 18.91 -6.94
CA ILE A 374 0.74 18.74 -7.53
C ILE A 374 0.69 19.61 -8.79
N ALA A 375 0.30 19.03 -9.92
CA ALA A 375 0.06 19.74 -11.16
C ALA A 375 -1.27 19.27 -11.74
N THR A 376 -2.11 20.24 -12.12
CA THR A 376 -3.41 19.96 -12.73
C THR A 376 -3.53 20.79 -13.99
N LEU A 377 -3.87 20.16 -15.12
CA LEU A 377 -4.28 20.82 -16.34
C LEU A 377 -5.76 20.51 -16.59
N SER A 378 -6.61 21.53 -16.41
CA SER A 378 -8.04 21.40 -16.64
C SER A 378 -8.44 22.01 -17.98
N THR A 379 -9.10 21.22 -18.81
CA THR A 379 -9.86 21.71 -19.96
C THR A 379 -11.30 21.90 -19.50
N VAL A 380 -11.89 23.06 -19.79
CA VAL A 380 -13.28 23.40 -19.44
C VAL A 380 -14.04 23.79 -20.69
N GLN A 381 -15.37 23.62 -20.67
CA GLN A 381 -16.19 24.21 -21.72
C GLN A 381 -16.08 25.75 -21.69
N PRO A 382 -16.06 26.43 -22.85
CA PRO A 382 -16.16 27.88 -22.89
C PRO A 382 -17.49 28.34 -22.28
N LEU A 383 -17.44 29.41 -21.47
CA LEU A 383 -18.60 30.09 -20.89
C LEU A 383 -19.51 30.69 -21.96
#